data_AF-A0A453IW65-F1
#
_entry.id   AF-A0A453IW65-F1
#
_cell.length_a   1.000
_cell.length_b   1.000
_cell.length_c   1.000
_cell.angle_alpha   90.00
_cell.angle_beta   90.00
_cell.angle_gamma   90.00
#
_symmetry.space_group_name_H-M   'P 1'
#
loop_
_entity.id
_entity.type
_entity.pdbx_description
1 polymer ?
#
loop_
_entity_poly.entity_id
_entity_poly.type
_entity_poly.pdbx_seq_one_letter_code
_entity_poly.pdbx_strand_id
1 'polypeptide(L)'
;MSGCLWPCVSSANAMTAGMGGGLFGPKARSPAELVRHTRDILRFIADHPEPCSGKLEAKREQKIADLSISVRAMKSILYGDGDGDPVAEACTQLTREFFKDNTLRLVIVCVPHMDLEVS
;
A
#
# COMPACT_ATOMS: atom_id res chain seq x y z
N MET A 1 -3.10 26.21 -10.59
CA MET A 1 -3.53 25.46 -9.39
C MET A 1 -2.35 24.58 -9.01
N SER A 2 -1.55 25.04 -8.06
CA SER A 2 -0.27 24.41 -7.69
C SER A 2 -0.53 23.13 -6.91
N GLY A 3 -0.13 21.99 -7.47
CA GLY A 3 -0.15 20.71 -6.76
C GLY A 3 0.89 20.72 -5.66
N CYS A 4 0.46 20.56 -4.41
CA CYS A 4 1.35 20.35 -3.27
C CYS A 4 2.10 19.04 -3.50
N LEU A 5 3.40 19.15 -3.77
CA LEU A 5 4.32 18.02 -3.84
C LEU A 5 4.42 17.44 -2.43
N TRP A 6 3.77 16.31 -2.18
CA TRP A 6 3.94 15.58 -0.94
C TRP A 6 5.43 15.30 -0.73
N PRO A 7 6.05 15.75 0.38
CA PRO A 7 7.37 15.26 0.71
C PRO A 7 7.24 13.76 0.97
N CYS A 8 8.16 13.03 0.35
CA CYS A 8 8.22 11.59 0.34
C CYS A 8 8.03 11.00 1.74
N VAL A 9 7.21 9.95 1.83
CA VAL A 9 7.36 8.93 2.87
C VAL A 9 8.71 8.24 2.63
N SER A 10 9.78 8.88 3.10
CA SER A 10 11.12 8.32 3.22
C SER A 10 11.59 8.57 4.65
N SER A 11 11.20 7.66 5.54
CA SER A 11 12.02 7.27 6.69
C SER A 11 12.12 5.75 6.59
N ALA A 12 13.20 5.25 6.00
CA ALA A 12 14.41 4.85 6.71
C ALA A 12 14.25 3.48 7.40
N ASN A 13 14.40 2.41 6.60
CA ASN A 13 15.06 1.20 7.10
C ASN A 13 16.46 1.15 6.46
N ALA A 14 17.36 1.99 6.98
CA ALA A 14 18.77 1.98 6.63
C ALA A 14 19.43 0.76 7.27
N MET A 15 19.48 -0.35 6.54
CA MET A 15 20.43 -1.42 6.81
C MET A 15 21.49 -1.45 5.70
N THR A 16 22.68 -0.99 6.10
CA THR A 16 24.03 -1.35 5.62
C THR A 16 24.35 -1.36 4.12
N ALA A 17 25.30 -0.47 3.78
CA ALA A 17 26.44 -0.66 2.87
C ALA A 17 26.24 -1.32 1.49
N GLY A 18 26.54 -0.56 0.43
CA GLY A 18 26.89 -1.16 -0.86
C GLY A 18 26.77 -0.23 -2.05
N MET A 19 27.91 0.04 -2.68
CA MET A 19 28.08 0.80 -3.91
C MET A 19 27.31 0.17 -5.10
N GLY A 20 26.56 0.99 -5.85
CA GLY A 20 26.25 0.72 -7.26
C GLY A 20 24.86 0.17 -7.62
N GLY A 21 24.29 0.73 -8.69
CA GLY A 21 23.36 0.01 -9.57
C GLY A 21 21.86 0.17 -9.29
N GLY A 22 21.18 0.91 -10.18
CA GLY A 22 19.75 0.84 -10.53
C GLY A 22 18.76 0.36 -9.47
N LEU A 23 18.06 1.28 -8.81
CA LEU A 23 16.98 0.95 -7.90
C LEU A 23 15.79 1.87 -8.14
N PHE A 24 14.85 1.40 -8.96
CA PHE A 24 13.49 1.92 -8.98
C PHE A 24 12.87 1.68 -7.59
N GLY A 25 13.07 2.62 -6.67
CA GLY A 25 12.25 2.71 -5.47
C GLY A 25 10.77 2.87 -5.86
N PRO A 26 9.82 2.44 -5.01
CA PRO A 26 8.41 2.68 -5.26
C PRO A 26 8.22 4.18 -5.45
N LYS A 27 7.85 4.59 -6.67
CA LYS A 27 7.59 5.98 -7.03
C LYS A 27 6.66 6.57 -5.97
N ALA A 28 6.99 7.73 -5.41
CA ALA A 28 6.13 8.41 -4.45
C ALA A 28 4.72 8.54 -5.05
N ARG A 29 3.77 7.77 -4.52
CA ARG A 29 2.37 7.77 -4.96
C ARG A 29 1.62 8.83 -4.17
N SER A 30 0.70 9.54 -4.82
CA SER A 30 -0.27 10.34 -4.07
C SER A 30 -1.17 9.42 -3.23
N PRO A 31 -1.84 9.94 -2.20
CA PRO A 31 -2.75 9.14 -1.38
C PRO A 31 -3.84 8.44 -2.20
N ALA A 32 -4.36 9.11 -3.24
CA ALA A 32 -5.33 8.52 -4.16
C ALA A 32 -4.73 7.40 -5.01
N GLU A 33 -3.53 7.59 -5.58
CA GLU A 33 -2.87 6.57 -6.39
C GLU A 33 -2.46 5.35 -5.56
N LEU A 34 -2.11 5.53 -4.28
CA LEU A 34 -1.88 4.43 -3.34
C LEU A 34 -3.13 3.56 -3.18
N VAL A 35 -4.29 4.18 -2.99
CA VAL A 35 -5.56 3.46 -2.86
C VAL A 35 -5.92 2.72 -4.14
N ARG A 36 -5.76 3.36 -5.31
CA ARG A 36 -6.03 2.74 -6.61
C ARG A 36 -5.14 1.52 -6.84
N HIS A 37 -3.85 1.65 -6.55
CA HIS A 37 -2.92 0.53 -6.63
C HIS A 37 -3.29 -0.61 -5.67
N THR A 38 -3.68 -0.26 -4.44
CA THR A 38 -4.13 -1.24 -3.44
C THR A 38 -5.37 -1.98 -3.94
N ARG A 39 -6.31 -1.28 -4.58
CA ARG A 39 -7.51 -1.86 -5.17
C ARG A 39 -7.19 -2.89 -6.26
N ASP A 40 -6.20 -2.61 -7.12
CA ASP A 40 -5.76 -3.55 -8.15
C ASP A 40 -5.16 -4.83 -7.54
N ILE A 41 -4.38 -4.68 -6.46
CA ILE A 41 -3.83 -5.82 -5.71
C ILE A 41 -4.95 -6.65 -5.07
N LEU A 42 -5.87 -6.00 -4.36
CA LEU A 42 -7.00 -6.65 -3.72
C LEU A 42 -7.86 -7.41 -4.72
N ARG A 43 -8.15 -6.81 -5.88
CA ARG A 43 -8.88 -7.46 -6.96
C ARG A 43 -8.16 -8.70 -7.45
N PHE A 44 -6.84 -8.63 -7.65
CA PHE A 44 -6.06 -9.79 -8.05
C PHE A 44 -6.17 -10.93 -7.03
N ILE A 45 -6.08 -10.64 -5.74
CA ILE A 45 -6.19 -11.65 -4.68
C ILE A 45 -7.61 -12.24 -4.64
N ALA A 46 -8.64 -11.39 -4.73
CA ALA A 46 -10.04 -11.81 -4.73
C ALA A 46 -10.41 -12.68 -5.94
N ASP A 47 -9.84 -12.40 -7.11
CA ASP A 47 -10.04 -13.20 -8.33
C ASP A 47 -9.29 -14.55 -8.28
N HIS A 48 -8.35 -14.74 -7.33
CA HIS A 48 -7.55 -15.96 -7.16
C HIS A 48 -7.56 -16.43 -5.69
N PRO A 49 -8.70 -16.91 -5.16
CA PRO A 49 -8.87 -17.22 -3.74
C PRO A 49 -8.05 -18.44 -3.28
N GLU A 50 -7.89 -19.45 -4.15
CA GLU A 50 -7.22 -20.70 -3.84
C GLU A 50 -5.74 -20.67 -4.28
N PRO A 51 -4.83 -21.31 -3.52
CA PRO A 51 -3.46 -21.53 -3.97
C PRO A 51 -3.44 -22.44 -5.20
N CYS A 52 -3.19 -21.87 -6.37
CA CYS A 52 -2.94 -22.63 -7.60
C CYS A 52 -1.46 -22.95 -7.74
N SER A 53 -1.10 -24.21 -7.98
CA SER A 53 0.29 -24.65 -8.02
C SER A 53 1.17 -23.88 -9.03
N GLY A 54 2.40 -23.60 -8.62
CA GLY A 54 3.46 -23.11 -9.50
C GLY A 54 3.56 -21.58 -9.54
N LYS A 55 3.75 -21.00 -10.73
CA LYS A 55 4.05 -19.56 -10.89
C LYS A 55 2.93 -18.63 -10.37
N LEU A 56 1.68 -19.11 -10.34
CA LEU A 56 0.55 -18.30 -9.90
C LEU A 56 0.52 -18.14 -8.38
N GLU A 57 0.89 -19.17 -7.62
CA GLU A 57 1.08 -19.12 -6.17
C GLU A 57 2.13 -18.08 -5.78
N ALA A 58 3.34 -18.16 -6.35
CA ALA A 58 4.41 -17.19 -6.08
C ALA A 58 3.99 -15.74 -6.41
N LYS A 59 3.23 -15.55 -7.50
CA LYS A 59 2.69 -14.23 -7.86
C LYS A 59 1.63 -13.75 -6.85
N ARG A 60 0.81 -14.66 -6.32
CA ARG A 60 -0.20 -14.36 -5.30
C ARG A 60 0.43 -14.01 -3.97
N GLU A 61 1.45 -14.75 -3.53
CA GLU A 61 2.24 -14.45 -2.34
C GLU A 61 2.90 -13.08 -2.45
N GLN A 62 3.51 -12.77 -3.60
CA GLN A 62 4.06 -11.44 -3.86
C GLN A 62 2.98 -10.35 -3.76
N LYS A 63 1.77 -10.61 -4.25
CA LYS A 63 0.66 -9.65 -4.17
C LYS A 63 0.17 -9.44 -2.73
N ILE A 64 0.18 -10.48 -1.92
CA ILE A 64 -0.11 -10.37 -0.47
C ILE A 64 0.97 -9.53 0.22
N ALA A 65 2.25 -9.72 -0.09
CA ALA A 65 3.33 -8.89 0.44
C ALA A 65 3.21 -7.41 0.00
N ASP A 66 2.92 -7.17 -1.28
CA ASP A 66 2.68 -5.82 -1.83
C ASP A 66 1.48 -5.13 -1.11
N LEU A 67 0.45 -5.91 -0.77
CA LEU A 67 -0.72 -5.44 -0.03
C LEU A 67 -0.34 -4.98 1.38
N SER A 68 0.46 -5.76 2.12
CA SER A 68 0.91 -5.40 3.46
C SER A 68 1.70 -4.09 3.47
N ILE A 69 2.56 -3.87 2.47
CA ILE A 69 3.30 -2.60 2.30
C ILE A 69 2.33 -1.45 2.06
N SER A 70 1.34 -1.65 1.17
CA SER A 70 0.36 -0.62 0.84
C SER A 70 -0.54 -0.26 2.03
N VAL A 71 -0.94 -1.25 2.83
CA VAL A 71 -1.72 -1.05 4.07
C VAL A 71 -0.90 -0.28 5.11
N ARG A 72 0.38 -0.60 5.30
CA ARG A 72 1.27 0.19 6.20
C ARG A 72 1.42 1.63 5.72
N ALA A 73 1.57 1.85 4.42
CA ALA A 73 1.64 3.20 3.85
C ALA A 73 0.32 3.98 4.08
N MET A 74 -0.84 3.34 3.89
CA MET A 74 -2.14 3.95 4.21
C MET A 74 -2.26 4.27 5.71
N LYS A 75 -1.81 3.38 6.60
CA LYS A 75 -1.77 3.59 8.05
C LYS A 75 -0.92 4.82 8.41
N SER A 76 0.29 4.91 7.86
CA SER A 76 1.19 6.04 8.09
C SER A 76 0.59 7.39 7.65
N ILE A 77 -0.16 7.42 6.54
CA ILE A 77 -0.88 8.64 6.11
C ILE A 77 -2.00 9.03 7.08
N LEU A 78 -2.72 8.06 7.63
CA LEU A 78 -3.88 8.30 8.48
C LEU A 78 -3.52 8.61 9.94
N TYR A 79 -2.47 7.99 10.45
CA TYR A 79 -2.13 8.03 11.88
C TYR A 79 -0.74 8.64 12.15
N GLY A 80 0.02 8.98 11.11
CA GLY A 80 1.40 9.42 11.24
C GLY A 80 2.36 8.26 11.51
N ASP A 81 3.65 8.58 11.56
CA ASP A 81 4.75 7.66 11.90
C ASP A 81 5.41 8.04 13.26
N GLY A 82 4.70 8.81 14.08
CA GLY A 82 5.18 9.31 15.38
C GLY A 82 6.01 10.60 15.34
N ASP A 83 6.37 11.10 14.15
CA ASP A 83 7.18 12.33 13.97
C ASP A 83 6.34 13.63 13.85
N GLY A 84 5.01 13.51 13.74
CA GLY A 84 4.10 14.66 13.65
C GLY A 84 2.65 14.28 13.31
N ASP A 85 1.75 15.26 13.38
CA ASP A 85 0.33 15.07 13.07
C ASP A 85 0.10 14.73 11.57
N PRO A 86 -0.86 13.85 11.26
CA PRO A 86 -1.20 13.50 9.88
C PRO A 86 -1.76 14.70 9.12
N VAL A 87 -1.34 14.84 7.85
CA VAL A 87 -1.77 15.95 6.99
C VAL A 87 -3.24 15.76 6.59
N ALA A 88 -4.12 16.64 7.05
CA ALA A 88 -5.58 16.54 6.85
C ALA A 88 -6.02 16.36 5.38
N GLU A 89 -5.34 17.05 4.45
CA GLU A 89 -5.60 16.91 3.01
C GLU A 89 -5.23 15.50 2.49
N ALA A 90 -4.16 14.90 3.02
CA ALA A 90 -3.75 13.53 2.66
C ALA A 90 -4.81 12.53 3.12
N CYS A 91 -5.23 12.67 4.37
CA CYS A 91 -6.25 11.83 4.98
C CYS A 91 -7.56 11.93 4.20
N THR A 92 -7.95 13.14 3.79
CA THR A 92 -9.15 13.39 3.00
C THR A 92 -9.08 12.73 1.63
N GLN A 93 -7.97 12.88 0.90
CA GLN A 93 -7.80 12.25 -0.41
C GLN A 93 -7.80 10.72 -0.32
N LEU A 94 -7.07 10.17 0.66
CA LEU A 94 -7.03 8.73 0.91
C LEU A 94 -8.43 8.20 1.22
N THR A 95 -9.11 8.81 2.20
CA THR A 95 -10.44 8.36 2.65
C THR A 95 -11.45 8.42 1.52
N ARG A 96 -11.48 9.53 0.77
CA ARG A 96 -12.41 9.68 -0.37
C ARG A 96 -12.18 8.61 -1.44
N GLU A 97 -10.93 8.35 -1.82
CA GLU A 97 -10.63 7.34 -2.83
C GLU A 97 -10.83 5.92 -2.29
N PHE A 98 -10.66 5.70 -0.98
CA PHE A 98 -10.84 4.41 -0.31
C PHE A 98 -12.30 3.99 -0.28
N PHE A 99 -13.21 4.91 0.05
CA PHE A 99 -14.64 4.64 0.00
C PHE A 99 -15.23 4.74 -1.40
N LYS A 100 -14.43 5.10 -2.40
CA LYS A 100 -14.83 5.03 -3.79
C LYS A 100 -14.79 3.59 -4.30
N ASP A 101 -15.70 3.29 -5.23
CA ASP A 101 -15.86 1.98 -5.84
C ASP A 101 -16.07 0.89 -4.76
N ASN A 102 -15.55 -0.31 -5.00
CA ASN A 102 -15.72 -1.47 -4.11
C ASN A 102 -14.48 -1.74 -3.24
N THR A 103 -13.62 -0.74 -2.98
CA THR A 103 -12.34 -0.96 -2.29
C THR A 103 -12.55 -1.55 -0.89
N LEU A 104 -13.42 -0.96 -0.07
CA LEU A 104 -13.72 -1.48 1.27
C LEU A 104 -14.28 -2.91 1.23
N ARG A 105 -15.18 -3.19 0.28
CA ARG A 105 -15.72 -4.54 0.11
C ARG A 105 -14.62 -5.55 -0.26
N LEU A 106 -13.70 -5.18 -1.14
CA LEU A 106 -12.56 -6.02 -1.51
C LEU A 106 -11.60 -6.23 -0.33
N VAL A 107 -11.35 -5.20 0.48
CA VAL A 107 -10.57 -5.33 1.73
C VAL A 107 -11.21 -6.41 2.61
N ILE A 108 -12.52 -6.33 2.87
CA ILE A 108 -13.25 -7.30 3.71
C ILE A 108 -13.11 -8.72 3.17
N VAL A 109 -13.26 -8.92 1.85
CA VAL A 109 -13.10 -10.23 1.20
C VAL A 109 -11.67 -10.77 1.33
N CYS A 110 -10.67 -9.89 1.29
CA CYS A 110 -9.26 -10.29 1.34
C CYS A 110 -8.68 -10.37 2.76
N VAL A 111 -9.42 -10.01 3.82
CA VAL A 111 -8.99 -10.14 5.23
C VAL A 111 -8.37 -11.51 5.56
N PRO A 112 -8.95 -12.67 5.21
CA PRO A 112 -8.35 -13.98 5.52
C PRO A 112 -7.00 -14.24 4.84
N HIS A 113 -6.59 -13.39 3.89
CA HIS A 113 -5.31 -13.49 3.18
C HIS A 113 -4.32 -12.41 3.60
N MET A 114 -4.73 -11.46 4.45
CA MET A 114 -3.85 -10.40 4.94
C MET A 114 -3.10 -10.91 6.16
N ASP A 115 -1.78 -10.73 6.13
CA ASP A 115 -0.95 -10.90 7.32
C ASP A 115 -1.05 -9.62 8.15
N LEU A 116 -2.12 -9.55 8.94
CA LEU A 116 -2.38 -8.47 9.90
C LEU A 116 -1.58 -8.76 11.17
N GLU A 117 -0.24 -8.73 11.10
CA GLU A 117 0.58 -8.79 12.31
C GLU A 117 0.05 -7.76 13.30
N VAL A 118 -0.20 -8.20 14.54
CA VAL A 118 -0.61 -7.33 15.64
C VAL A 118 0.51 -6.31 15.81
N SER A 119 0.14 -5.04 15.63
CA SER A 119 1.02 -3.88 15.57
C SER A 119 2.01 -3.77 16.73
#